data_AF-A0A962C9X0-F1
#
_entry.id   AF-A0A962C9X0-F1
#
_cell.length_a   1.000
_cell.length_b   1.000
_cell.length_c   1.000
_cell.angle_alpha   90.00
_cell.angle_beta   90.00
_cell.angle_gamma   90.00
#
_symmetry.space_group_name_H-M   'P 1'
#
loop_
_entity.id
_entity.type
_entity.pdbx_description
1 polymer ?
#
loop_
_entity_poly.entity_id
_entity_poly.type
_entity_poly.pdbx_seq_one_letter_code
_entity_poly.pdbx_strand_id
1 'polypeptide(L)'
;MILPKRILLSSVLGASTMSAGDWNIEADYQAFCANCHGASGAGDGQAALAMGPPPANFSDPRFWIGEGVDQGAFDVIKRGGAAAGLSAAMPAWGDRYDDARINIWVRYLRQRFAPGQTITSGENNDEAVN
;
A
#
# COMPACT_ATOMS: atom_id res chain seq x y z
N MET A 1 -36.43 -55.71 -10.61
CA MET A 1 -35.80 -55.18 -9.38
C MET A 1 -34.89 -54.03 -9.76
N ILE A 2 -35.12 -52.85 -9.17
CA ILE A 2 -34.53 -51.55 -9.53
C ILE A 2 -33.23 -51.36 -8.75
N LEU A 3 -32.13 -51.03 -9.45
CA LEU A 3 -30.85 -50.68 -8.83
C LEU A 3 -30.85 -49.17 -8.48
N PRO A 4 -30.51 -48.74 -7.25
CA PRO A 4 -30.49 -47.32 -6.93
C PRO A 4 -29.25 -46.63 -7.53
N LYS A 5 -29.52 -45.55 -8.26
CA LYS A 5 -28.54 -44.62 -8.84
C LYS A 5 -27.78 -43.93 -7.70
N ARG A 6 -26.48 -44.20 -7.56
CA ARG A 6 -25.61 -43.53 -6.56
C ARG A 6 -25.34 -42.10 -7.05
N ILE A 7 -25.97 -41.12 -6.40
CA ILE A 7 -25.71 -39.69 -6.60
C ILE A 7 -24.36 -39.38 -5.96
N LEU A 8 -23.37 -39.04 -6.79
CA LEU A 8 -22.07 -38.55 -6.32
C LEU A 8 -22.25 -37.10 -5.86
N LEU A 9 -22.22 -36.86 -4.55
CA LEU A 9 -22.12 -35.53 -3.96
C LEU A 9 -20.75 -34.95 -4.32
N SER A 10 -20.72 -34.00 -5.25
CA SER A 10 -19.52 -33.20 -5.52
C SER A 10 -19.35 -32.21 -4.36
N SER A 11 -18.32 -32.42 -3.55
CA SER A 11 -17.92 -31.46 -2.53
C SER A 11 -17.36 -30.22 -3.21
N VAL A 12 -18.08 -29.11 -3.13
CA VAL A 12 -17.56 -27.80 -3.49
C VAL A 12 -16.64 -27.38 -2.34
N LEU A 13 -15.32 -27.47 -2.56
CA LEU A 13 -14.35 -26.80 -1.70
C LEU A 13 -14.57 -25.29 -1.86
N GLY A 14 -15.08 -24.65 -0.81
CA GLY A 14 -15.15 -23.19 -0.74
C GLY A 14 -13.75 -22.61 -0.79
N ALA A 15 -13.49 -21.76 -1.78
CA ALA A 15 -12.29 -20.94 -1.82
C ALA A 15 -12.37 -19.96 -0.64
N SER A 16 -11.58 -20.21 0.41
CA SER A 16 -11.35 -19.22 1.45
C SER A 16 -10.50 -18.12 0.84
N THR A 17 -11.06 -16.94 0.64
CA THR A 17 -10.25 -15.74 0.43
C THR A 17 -9.41 -15.57 1.69
N MET A 18 -8.08 -15.67 1.56
CA MET A 18 -7.22 -15.22 2.64
C MET A 18 -7.46 -13.72 2.78
N SER A 19 -8.17 -13.31 3.82
CA SER A 19 -8.22 -11.90 4.19
C SER A 19 -6.78 -11.48 4.45
N ALA A 20 -6.27 -10.54 3.65
CA ALA A 20 -5.09 -9.79 4.07
C ALA A 20 -5.42 -9.27 5.47
N GLY A 21 -4.63 -9.66 6.48
CA GLY A 21 -4.96 -9.37 7.88
C GLY A 21 -5.35 -7.90 8.06
N ASP A 22 -6.15 -7.59 9.09
CA ASP A 22 -6.69 -6.25 9.30
C ASP A 22 -5.56 -5.23 9.52
N TRP A 23 -5.10 -4.63 8.43
CA TRP A 23 -3.97 -3.73 8.41
C TRP A 23 -4.50 -2.31 8.45
N ASN A 24 -4.12 -1.55 9.48
CA ASN A 24 -4.43 -0.13 9.54
C ASN A 24 -3.39 0.66 8.73
N ILE A 25 -3.62 0.77 7.43
CA ILE A 25 -2.67 1.38 6.50
C ILE A 25 -2.52 2.90 6.67
N GLU A 26 -3.59 3.58 7.07
CA GLU A 26 -3.50 5.00 7.45
C GLU A 26 -2.58 5.16 8.67
N ALA A 27 -2.75 4.33 9.71
CA ALA A 27 -1.89 4.38 10.88
C ALA A 27 -0.42 4.06 10.56
N ASP A 28 -0.16 3.10 9.66
CA ASP A 28 1.20 2.85 9.17
C ASP A 28 1.81 4.10 8.51
N TYR A 29 1.05 4.75 7.62
CA TYR A 29 1.53 5.94 6.94
C TYR A 29 1.87 7.04 7.95
N GLN A 30 0.99 7.30 8.91
CA GLN A 30 1.23 8.29 9.96
C GLN A 30 2.44 7.94 10.83
N ALA A 31 2.61 6.66 11.18
CA ALA A 31 3.69 6.21 12.06
C ALA A 31 5.06 6.17 11.36
N PHE A 32 5.11 5.80 10.09
CA PHE A 32 6.38 5.46 9.42
C PHE A 32 6.78 6.44 8.31
N CYS A 33 5.80 7.07 7.64
CA CYS A 33 6.03 7.84 6.43
C CYS A 33 5.85 9.34 6.64
N ALA A 34 4.80 9.73 7.37
CA ALA A 34 4.34 11.12 7.47
C ALA A 34 5.36 12.08 8.11
N ASN A 35 6.23 11.59 9.01
CA ASN A 35 7.27 12.44 9.61
C ASN A 35 8.23 13.04 8.56
N CYS A 36 8.42 12.35 7.42
CA CYS A 36 9.24 12.83 6.31
C CYS A 36 8.37 13.30 5.13
N HIS A 37 7.40 12.50 4.71
CA HIS A 37 6.57 12.79 3.52
C HIS A 37 5.40 13.75 3.79
N GLY A 38 5.14 14.11 5.05
CA GLY A 38 4.03 14.98 5.45
C GLY A 38 2.70 14.23 5.57
N ALA A 39 1.77 14.73 6.38
CA ALA A 39 0.45 14.10 6.51
C ALA A 39 -0.39 14.17 5.22
N SER A 40 -0.09 15.14 4.36
CA SER A 40 -0.69 15.35 3.04
C SER A 40 0.07 14.65 1.90
N GLY A 41 1.18 13.98 2.20
CA GLY A 41 2.06 13.40 1.18
C GLY A 41 2.83 14.43 0.33
N ALA A 42 2.92 15.69 0.76
CA ALA A 42 3.53 16.76 -0.03
C ALA A 42 5.08 16.81 0.06
N GLY A 43 5.72 15.90 0.80
CA GLY A 43 7.16 15.91 1.02
C GLY A 43 7.61 16.97 2.04
N ASP A 44 6.69 17.42 2.89
CA ASP A 44 6.84 18.56 3.80
C ASP A 44 6.72 18.15 5.29
N GLY A 45 7.02 16.88 5.61
CA GLY A 45 7.05 16.41 6.99
C GLY A 45 8.10 17.13 7.83
N GLN A 46 7.97 17.09 9.15
CA GLN A 46 8.89 17.79 10.08
C GLN A 46 10.37 17.46 9.82
N ALA A 47 10.68 16.20 9.49
CA ALA A 47 12.04 15.80 9.17
C ALA A 47 12.52 16.33 7.80
N ALA A 48 11.61 16.61 6.85
CA ALA A 48 11.96 17.13 5.53
C ALA A 48 12.57 18.54 5.59
N LEU A 49 12.27 19.32 6.63
CA LEU A 49 12.83 20.67 6.83
C LEU A 49 14.37 20.69 6.91
N ALA A 50 14.96 19.56 7.30
CA ALA A 50 16.41 19.39 7.40
C ALA A 50 17.02 18.61 6.21
N MET A 51 16.25 18.32 5.16
CA MET A 51 16.67 17.50 4.02
C MET A 51 16.85 18.34 2.75
N GLY A 52 17.88 18.01 1.96
CA GLY A 52 18.13 18.60 0.64
C GLY A 52 18.63 17.53 -0.33
N PRO A 53 17.83 17.07 -1.31
CA PRO A 53 16.45 17.50 -1.63
C PRO A 53 15.39 16.98 -0.63
N PRO A 54 14.18 17.57 -0.59
CA PRO A 54 13.08 17.04 0.20
C PRO A 54 12.59 15.68 -0.34
N PRO A 55 11.85 14.90 0.47
CA PRO A 55 11.19 13.69 -0.01
C PRO A 55 10.22 13.94 -1.17
N ALA A 56 9.90 12.89 -1.93
CA ALA A 56 8.96 12.97 -3.04
C ALA A 56 7.59 13.50 -2.59
N ASN A 57 7.00 14.34 -3.44
CA ASN A 57 5.65 14.86 -3.27
C ASN A 57 4.65 13.95 -4.02
N PHE A 58 3.91 13.15 -3.27
CA PHE A 58 2.89 12.22 -3.79
C PHE A 58 1.60 12.93 -4.21
N SER A 59 1.39 14.18 -3.77
CA SER A 59 0.27 15.01 -4.21
C SER A 59 0.49 15.67 -5.58
N ASP A 60 1.73 15.67 -6.08
CA ASP A 60 2.05 16.15 -7.43
C ASP A 60 1.66 15.08 -8.46
N PRO A 61 0.74 15.36 -9.41
CA PRO A 61 0.36 14.38 -10.43
C PRO A 61 1.55 13.86 -11.23
N ARG A 62 2.59 14.69 -11.41
CA ARG A 62 3.79 14.34 -12.19
C ARG A 62 4.57 13.19 -11.55
N PHE A 63 4.47 13.01 -10.24
CA PHE A 63 5.09 11.88 -9.57
C PHE A 63 4.55 10.55 -10.09
N TRP A 64 3.26 10.49 -10.45
CA TRP A 64 2.57 9.26 -10.86
C TRP A 64 2.55 9.00 -12.37
N ILE A 65 3.25 9.82 -13.16
CA ILE A 65 3.30 9.68 -14.62
C ILE A 65 4.45 8.74 -15.00
N GLY A 66 4.15 7.75 -15.84
CA GLY A 66 5.13 6.86 -16.43
C GLY A 66 4.85 5.39 -16.16
N GLU A 67 5.29 4.55 -17.08
CA GLU A 67 5.23 3.10 -16.91
C GLU A 67 6.16 2.67 -15.76
N GLY A 68 5.71 1.73 -14.93
CA GLY A 68 6.52 1.18 -13.84
C GLY A 68 6.64 2.05 -12.59
N VAL A 69 5.96 3.20 -12.51
CA VAL A 69 6.08 4.11 -11.35
C VAL A 69 5.65 3.48 -10.03
N ASP A 70 4.62 2.62 -10.01
CA ASP A 70 4.25 1.86 -8.81
C ASP A 70 5.32 0.86 -8.40
N GLN A 71 5.92 0.18 -9.38
CA GLN A 71 7.03 -0.74 -9.13
C GLN A 71 8.26 0.03 -8.60
N GLY A 72 8.52 1.23 -9.13
CA GLY A 72 9.56 2.12 -8.61
C GLY A 72 9.31 2.53 -7.17
N ALA A 73 8.08 2.91 -6.83
CA ALA A 73 7.71 3.22 -5.45
C ALA A 73 7.86 2.01 -4.51
N PHE A 74 7.42 0.82 -4.95
CA PHE A 74 7.61 -0.44 -4.24
C PHE A 74 9.09 -0.71 -3.96
N ASP A 75 9.93 -0.60 -5.00
CA ASP A 75 11.35 -0.86 -4.94
C ASP A 75 12.08 0.08 -3.96
N VAL A 76 11.71 1.36 -3.96
CA VAL A 76 12.26 2.38 -3.04
C VAL A 76 11.81 2.11 -1.60
N ILE A 77 10.55 1.78 -1.37
CA ILE A 77 10.05 1.45 -0.02
C ILE A 77 10.72 0.18 0.50
N LYS A 78 10.81 -0.85 -0.34
CA LYS A 78 11.41 -2.13 0.04
C LYS A 78 12.91 -2.00 0.36
N ARG A 79 13.66 -1.35 -0.52
CA ARG A 79 15.13 -1.31 -0.44
C ARG A 79 15.72 -0.04 0.17
N GLY A 80 14.89 0.95 0.46
CA GLY A 80 15.30 2.27 0.94
C GLY A 80 15.82 3.18 -0.18
N GLY A 81 16.00 4.45 0.16
CA GLY A 81 16.37 5.47 -0.82
C GLY A 81 17.76 5.27 -1.42
N ALA A 82 18.75 4.88 -0.60
CA ALA A 82 20.13 4.68 -1.07
C ALA A 82 20.23 3.64 -2.20
N ALA A 83 19.47 2.55 -2.12
CA ALA A 83 19.46 1.50 -3.14
C ALA A 83 18.85 1.96 -4.48
N ALA A 84 18.07 3.05 -4.46
CA ALA A 84 17.47 3.67 -5.63
C ALA A 84 18.21 4.94 -6.09
N GLY A 85 19.41 5.22 -5.55
CA GLY A 85 20.14 6.45 -5.85
C GLY A 85 19.53 7.71 -5.25
N LEU A 86 18.65 7.57 -4.26
CA LEU A 86 18.02 8.65 -3.50
C LEU A 86 18.70 8.82 -2.13
N SER A 87 18.15 9.69 -1.28
CA SER A 87 18.67 9.94 0.07
C SER A 87 18.69 8.67 0.92
N ALA A 88 19.82 8.40 1.58
CA ALA A 88 19.96 7.32 2.56
C ALA A 88 19.10 7.52 3.82
N ALA A 89 18.53 8.71 4.01
CA ALA A 89 17.59 8.99 5.09
C ALA A 89 16.26 8.23 4.94
N MET A 90 15.89 7.80 3.72
CA MET A 90 14.74 6.94 3.52
C MET A 90 15.12 5.48 3.83
N PRO A 91 14.63 4.90 4.93
CA PRO A 91 15.02 3.56 5.35
C PRO A 91 14.44 2.48 4.43
N ALA A 92 15.10 1.33 4.41
CA ALA A 92 14.54 0.11 3.82
C ALA A 92 13.49 -0.50 4.76
N TRP A 93 12.35 -0.89 4.21
CA TRP A 93 11.27 -1.54 4.97
C TRP A 93 11.14 -3.05 4.70
N GLY A 94 11.82 -3.57 3.68
CA GLY A 94 11.74 -4.97 3.24
C GLY A 94 12.23 -6.02 4.26
N ASP A 95 13.07 -5.62 5.22
CA ASP A 95 13.50 -6.54 6.30
C ASP A 95 12.43 -6.68 7.40
N ARG A 96 11.44 -5.78 7.42
CA ARG A 96 10.40 -5.70 8.47
C ARG A 96 9.03 -6.13 7.96
N TYR A 97 8.77 -5.92 6.68
CA TYR A 97 7.47 -6.13 6.06
C TYR A 97 7.63 -6.88 4.73
N ASP A 98 6.69 -7.79 4.46
CA ASP A 98 6.67 -8.56 3.23
C ASP A 98 6.18 -7.75 2.01
N ASP A 99 6.31 -8.37 0.84
CA ASP A 99 5.95 -7.73 -0.42
C ASP A 99 4.45 -7.40 -0.50
N ALA A 100 3.60 -8.19 0.16
CA ALA A 100 2.16 -7.92 0.20
C ALA A 100 1.87 -6.61 0.95
N ARG A 101 2.50 -6.40 2.11
CA ARG A 101 2.36 -5.16 2.90
C ARG A 101 2.89 -3.94 2.16
N ILE A 102 4.06 -4.06 1.54
CA ILE A 102 4.67 -2.95 0.79
C ILE A 102 3.83 -2.58 -0.44
N ASN A 103 3.28 -3.57 -1.17
CA ASN A 103 2.36 -3.29 -2.27
C ASN A 103 1.10 -2.56 -1.80
N ILE A 104 0.57 -2.91 -0.62
CA ILE A 104 -0.59 -2.20 -0.05
C ILE A 104 -0.23 -0.76 0.32
N TRP A 105 0.99 -0.48 0.82
CA TRP A 105 1.44 0.89 1.02
C TRP A 105 1.51 1.68 -0.29
N VAL A 106 2.10 1.13 -1.36
CA VAL A 106 2.15 1.81 -2.67
C VAL A 106 0.75 2.14 -3.17
N ARG A 107 -0.19 1.19 -3.09
CA ARG A 107 -1.59 1.40 -3.45
C ARG A 107 -2.22 2.52 -2.62
N TYR A 108 -2.00 2.52 -1.31
CA TYR A 108 -2.49 3.57 -0.43
C TYR A 108 -1.92 4.94 -0.81
N LEU A 109 -0.60 5.05 -1.08
CA LEU A 109 0.01 6.31 -1.51
C LEU A 109 -0.65 6.85 -2.78
N ARG A 110 -0.87 5.98 -3.77
CA ARG A 110 -1.54 6.34 -5.03
C ARG A 110 -2.98 6.76 -4.79
N GLN A 111 -3.77 5.94 -4.12
CA GLN A 111 -5.19 6.22 -3.90
C GLN A 111 -5.38 7.50 -3.07
N ARG A 112 -4.58 7.66 -2.02
CA ARG A 112 -4.73 8.75 -1.05
C ARG A 112 -4.26 10.10 -1.59
N PHE A 113 -3.14 10.13 -2.32
CA PHE A 113 -2.46 11.38 -2.67
C PHE A 113 -2.48 11.71 -4.16
N ALA A 114 -2.63 10.74 -5.07
CA ALA A 114 -2.67 11.06 -6.49
C ALA A 114 -3.94 11.87 -6.82
N PRO A 115 -3.79 13.06 -7.43
CA PRO A 115 -4.94 13.92 -7.72
C PRO A 115 -5.87 13.29 -8.75
N GLY A 116 -7.18 13.43 -8.53
CA GLY A 116 -8.22 12.90 -9.42
C GLY A 116 -8.66 11.46 -9.12
N GLN A 117 -8.12 10.81 -8.08
CA GLN A 117 -8.69 9.58 -7.54
C GLN A 117 -9.82 9.95 -6.56
N THR A 118 -11.08 9.81 -6.96
CA THR A 118 -12.17 9.81 -5.97
C THR A 118 -12.00 8.56 -5.13
N ILE A 119 -11.58 8.70 -3.86
CA ILE A 119 -11.84 7.67 -2.87
C ILE A 119 -13.36 7.54 -2.83
N THR A 120 -13.95 6.53 -3.46
CA THR A 120 -15.32 6.18 -3.13
C THR A 120 -15.25 5.75 -1.68
N SER A 121 -15.85 6.51 -0.78
CA SER A 121 -15.94 6.27 0.66
C SER A 121 -16.77 5.01 0.99
N GLY A 122 -16.49 3.90 0.32
CA GLY A 122 -17.24 2.65 0.37
C GLY A 122 -16.38 1.39 0.22
N GLU A 123 -15.05 1.50 0.38
CA GLU A 123 -14.15 0.34 0.58
C GLU A 123 -13.40 0.46 1.92
N ASN A 124 -14.01 1.15 2.89
CA ASN A 124 -13.68 0.92 4.29
C ASN A 124 -14.56 -0.25 4.72
N ASN A 125 -13.93 -1.34 5.15
CA ASN A 125 -14.60 -2.48 5.78
C ASN A 125 -15.13 -2.08 7.17
N ASP A 126 -15.98 -1.08 7.21
CA ASP A 126 -16.86 -0.72 8.32
C ASP A 126 -18.16 -1.53 8.20
N GLU A 127 -18.08 -2.81 7.80
CA GLU A 127 -19.07 -3.79 8.26
C GLU A 127 -18.83 -3.94 9.75
N ALA A 128 -19.44 -3.00 10.47
CA ALA A 128 -19.70 -3.04 11.88
C ALA A 128 -20.34 -4.40 12.19
N VAL A 129 -19.52 -5.27 12.78
CA VAL A 129 -19.99 -6.35 13.63
C VAL A 129 -20.65 -5.74 14.86
N ASN A 130 -21.96 -5.50 14.76
CA ASN A 130 -22.93 -5.70 15.84
C ASN A 130 -24.32 -5.97 15.26
#